data_AF-A0A7J8FN68-F1
#
_entry.id   AF-A0A7J8FN68-F1
#
_cell.length_a   1.000
_cell.length_b   1.000
_cell.length_c   1.000
_cell.angle_alpha   90.00
_cell.angle_beta   90.00
_cell.angle_gamma   90.00
#
_symmetry.space_group_name_H-M   'P 1'
#
loop_
_entity.id
_entity.type
_entity.pdbx_description
1 polymer ?
#
loop_
_entity_poly.entity_id
_entity_poly.type
_entity_poly.pdbx_seq_one_letter_code
_entity_poly.pdbx_strand_id
1 'polypeptide(L)'
;MASKTAGGGRWEVVKKGRRPGAGSSGRGGGGDRRALGEANGVWKYDLTPPIQTTTTLYERGFEKIMKKQNKEQVPPPAVEPKKPGNKKQTKKVATLANQNQKQGRFRSLEEALKALDVAALQKELDKSQSVFSGNPSVWLKDLASYLNYKLQAPLSEPTLSQHTHDYPYSLVSRELRGIIRGLLAKAAGSLELFFDHCLFTMLQELDKTPGESLHGYRICIQAILQDKPKIATTNLGKFLELLRSHQNRPAKCLTIMWALGQAGFASLTEGLKVWLGFMMPVLGIKSLSAFAIAYLDRLFLMYPNLTKGFGMIGPKDFFPLLDFAYMPNNSLTPSLQEQLCQLYPRLKVLAFGAKPESTLHTYFPSFLSRATPNCPSEMKKELLSSLTECLMVDPLSASVWRQLYPKHLSQSSLLLKHLLRSWERIPKKTRRFLQETIQSFKLTNQELLRKGNCNNHDVITCDTACKDLLQQTRGCQLPWKQLLLLVLIFAIGFLCYDFRSHSSFQASLSGRLLQSSGFLPAGQQACAKIYSYSLQCYSWLKETLPAWGSQLLSMTRPSLQLAWAHINTTVSFLSAHCASHQ
;
A
#
# COMPACT_ATOMS: atom_id res chain seq x y z
N MET A 1 44.31 24.82 42.04
CA MET A 1 44.41 24.79 43.51
C MET A 1 43.21 24.04 44.07
N ALA A 2 43.47 23.15 45.03
CA ALA A 2 42.64 22.57 46.11
C ALA A 2 41.10 22.74 46.09
N SER A 3 40.24 21.82 46.58
CA SER A 3 40.33 20.45 47.13
C SER A 3 38.92 20.07 47.66
N LYS A 4 38.65 18.76 47.75
CA LYS A 4 37.79 18.05 48.75
C LYS A 4 36.24 18.07 48.67
N THR A 5 35.72 16.94 48.18
CA THR A 5 34.84 15.94 48.85
C THR A 5 33.97 16.31 50.07
N ALA A 6 32.67 16.01 49.97
CA ALA A 6 31.77 15.26 50.88
C ALA A 6 30.31 15.60 50.47
N GLY A 7 29.26 14.79 50.47
CA GLY A 7 28.95 13.51 51.10
C GLY A 7 27.45 13.58 51.50
N GLY A 8 26.70 12.48 51.34
CA GLY A 8 25.42 12.27 52.05
C GLY A 8 24.14 12.65 51.28
N GLY A 9 23.33 11.63 50.97
CA GLY A 9 22.01 11.79 50.37
C GLY A 9 20.94 12.23 51.36
N ARG A 10 19.84 12.77 50.84
CA ARG A 10 18.53 12.76 51.49
C ARG A 10 17.45 12.97 50.44
N TRP A 11 16.55 12.01 50.33
CA TRP A 11 15.31 12.14 49.56
C TRP A 11 14.36 13.04 50.32
N GLU A 12 13.81 14.06 49.65
CA GLU A 12 12.72 14.86 50.19
C GLU A 12 11.63 15.07 49.13
N VAL A 13 10.42 14.75 49.55
CA VAL A 13 9.17 14.76 48.80
C VAL A 13 8.55 16.15 48.93
N VAL A 14 8.16 16.82 47.84
CA VAL A 14 7.22 17.95 47.92
C VAL A 14 6.17 17.91 46.81
N LYS A 15 4.91 18.00 47.24
CA LYS A 15 3.68 18.12 46.45
C LYS A 15 3.54 19.50 45.79
N LYS A 16 3.00 19.49 44.57
CA LYS A 16 1.94 20.35 43.98
C LYS A 16 1.92 21.86 44.30
N GLY A 17 2.10 22.70 43.28
CA GLY A 17 1.81 24.14 43.29
C GLY A 17 1.20 24.63 41.97
N ARG A 18 0.13 25.42 42.06
CA ARG A 18 -0.70 26.01 40.98
C ARG A 18 -0.13 27.36 40.48
N ARG A 19 -0.31 27.63 39.16
CA ARG A 19 -0.68 28.91 38.45
C ARG A 19 0.13 30.20 38.72
N PRO A 20 0.34 31.11 37.74
CA PRO A 20 -0.72 31.95 37.15
C PRO A 20 -0.57 32.30 35.65
N GLY A 21 -1.59 32.98 35.09
CA GLY A 21 -1.66 33.47 33.72
C GLY A 21 -1.71 35.00 33.60
N ALA A 22 -2.14 35.46 32.40
CA ALA A 22 -2.17 36.82 31.82
C ALA A 22 -0.82 37.30 31.23
N GLY A 23 -0.70 38.00 30.09
CA GLY A 23 -1.63 38.53 29.09
C GLY A 23 -0.83 39.36 28.04
N SER A 24 -1.32 39.36 26.80
CA SER A 24 -1.10 40.25 25.61
C SER A 24 0.23 40.99 25.33
N SER A 25 0.77 40.84 24.11
CA SER A 25 0.77 41.86 23.01
C SER A 25 1.89 41.61 21.96
N GLY A 26 1.63 41.92 20.67
CA GLY A 26 2.68 42.17 19.67
C GLY A 26 2.60 41.40 18.33
N ARG A 27 2.34 42.13 17.23
CA ARG A 27 2.20 41.71 15.82
C ARG A 27 3.53 41.27 15.15
N GLY A 28 3.47 40.38 14.16
CA GLY A 28 4.50 40.23 13.11
C GLY A 28 4.41 38.93 12.30
N GLY A 29 4.30 39.03 10.97
CA GLY A 29 3.86 37.97 10.04
C GLY A 29 4.82 36.79 9.76
N GLY A 30 4.24 35.72 9.21
CA GLY A 30 4.94 34.54 8.67
C GLY A 30 3.98 33.38 8.44
N GLY A 31 3.56 33.18 7.18
CA GLY A 31 2.56 32.19 6.78
C GLY A 31 3.07 30.74 6.68
N ASP A 32 2.08 29.84 6.74
CA ASP A 32 2.04 28.45 6.29
C ASP A 32 2.88 27.37 7.00
N ARG A 33 2.23 26.69 7.94
CA ARG A 33 2.07 25.22 8.01
C ARG A 33 1.24 24.84 9.24
N ARG A 34 -0.09 24.73 9.07
CA ARG A 34 -1.00 23.93 9.94
C ARG A 34 -2.41 24.02 9.37
N ALA A 35 -2.84 23.00 8.64
CA ALA A 35 -4.25 22.78 8.34
C ALA A 35 -4.48 21.27 8.33
N LEU A 36 -5.00 20.75 9.44
CA LEU A 36 -5.77 19.50 9.64
C LEU A 36 -5.79 19.24 11.15
N GLY A 37 -6.67 19.94 11.88
CA GLY A 37 -6.73 19.78 13.34
C GLY A 37 -7.79 20.57 14.09
N GLU A 38 -8.60 21.42 13.45
CA GLU A 38 -9.59 22.23 14.17
C GLU A 38 -10.94 22.23 13.44
N ALA A 39 -11.72 21.20 13.72
CA ALA A 39 -13.16 21.19 13.51
C ALA A 39 -13.82 20.46 14.69
N ASN A 40 -13.56 20.95 15.90
CA ASN A 40 -14.29 20.58 17.11
C ASN A 40 -14.67 21.87 17.88
N GLY A 41 -15.52 22.68 17.26
CA GLY A 41 -16.25 23.74 17.94
C GLY A 41 -17.47 23.12 18.63
N VAL A 42 -17.37 22.97 19.95
CA VAL A 42 -18.44 22.46 20.82
C VAL A 42 -19.54 23.50 20.93
N TRP A 43 -20.73 23.21 20.40
CA TRP A 43 -21.95 23.91 20.78
C TRP A 43 -22.41 23.35 22.13
N LYS A 44 -22.37 24.18 23.18
CA LYS A 44 -22.96 23.86 24.49
C LYS A 44 -24.47 24.06 24.43
N TYR A 45 -25.22 22.99 24.60
CA TYR A 45 -26.59 23.05 25.13
C TYR A 45 -26.59 22.49 26.56
N ASP A 46 -27.26 23.19 27.47
CA ASP A 46 -27.47 22.76 28.84
C ASP A 46 -28.36 21.52 28.88
N LEU A 47 -27.79 20.39 29.30
CA LEU A 47 -28.53 19.15 29.57
C LEU A 47 -29.08 19.23 31.00
N THR A 48 -30.40 19.24 31.12
CA THR A 48 -31.11 18.87 32.34
C THR A 48 -30.65 17.49 32.82
N PRO A 49 -30.56 17.25 34.15
CA PRO A 49 -30.04 16.00 34.67
C PRO A 49 -30.96 14.81 34.31
N PRO A 50 -30.39 13.63 34.01
CA PRO A 50 -31.18 12.47 33.61
C PRO A 50 -32.01 11.93 34.78
N ILE A 51 -33.30 11.72 34.50
CA ILE A 51 -34.24 11.02 35.38
C ILE A 51 -33.71 9.61 35.64
N GLN A 52 -33.65 9.21 36.92
CA GLN A 52 -33.25 7.87 37.33
C GLN A 52 -34.19 6.83 36.70
N THR A 53 -33.64 5.94 35.89
CA THR A 53 -34.36 4.79 35.35
C THR A 53 -34.55 3.77 36.48
N THR A 54 -35.80 3.55 36.87
CA THR A 54 -36.17 2.43 37.74
C THR A 54 -35.87 1.11 37.02
N THR A 55 -35.17 0.21 37.72
CA THR A 55 -34.85 -1.14 37.25
C THR A 55 -36.15 -1.87 36.97
N THR A 56 -36.34 -2.28 35.71
CA THR A 56 -37.55 -3.01 35.31
C THR A 56 -37.55 -4.42 35.92
N LEU A 57 -38.74 -4.94 36.22
CA LEU A 57 -39.01 -6.25 36.83
C LEU A 57 -38.27 -7.45 36.17
N TYR A 58 -37.82 -7.29 34.92
CA TYR A 58 -37.13 -8.31 34.13
C TYR A 58 -35.73 -8.66 34.67
N GLU A 59 -35.00 -7.68 35.19
CA GLU A 59 -33.64 -7.87 35.72
C GLU A 59 -33.66 -8.68 37.04
N ARG A 60 -34.75 -8.55 37.81
CA ARG A 60 -34.96 -9.24 39.08
C ARG A 60 -35.28 -10.73 38.92
N GLY A 61 -35.77 -11.15 37.75
CA GLY A 61 -36.09 -12.55 37.43
C GLY A 61 -34.83 -13.42 37.32
N PHE A 62 -33.76 -12.87 36.76
CA PHE A 62 -32.51 -13.60 36.53
C PHE A 62 -31.58 -13.58 37.76
N GLU A 63 -31.57 -12.51 38.57
CA GLU A 63 -30.81 -12.49 39.83
C GLU A 63 -31.27 -13.54 40.86
N LYS A 64 -32.58 -13.82 40.93
CA LYS A 64 -33.13 -14.77 41.91
C LYS A 64 -32.78 -16.22 41.59
N ILE A 65 -32.46 -16.54 40.34
CA ILE A 65 -32.05 -17.88 39.91
C ILE A 65 -30.58 -18.14 40.26
N MET A 66 -29.71 -17.12 40.18
CA MET A 66 -28.30 -17.25 40.59
C MET A 66 -28.11 -17.49 42.11
N LYS A 67 -29.02 -17.01 42.96
CA LYS A 67 -28.87 -17.08 44.44
C LYS A 67 -29.46 -18.35 45.08
N LYS A 68 -30.21 -19.18 44.35
CA LYS A 68 -30.89 -20.38 44.91
C LYS A 68 -30.07 -21.67 44.89
N GLN A 69 -28.87 -21.69 44.30
CA GLN A 69 -27.99 -22.87 44.29
C GLN A 69 -26.81 -22.81 45.27
N ASN A 70 -26.70 -21.79 46.12
CA ASN A 70 -25.53 -21.63 46.98
C ASN A 70 -25.88 -21.24 48.43
N LYS A 71 -26.70 -22.06 49.08
CA LYS A 71 -26.91 -22.01 50.54
C LYS A 71 -27.02 -23.41 51.11
N GLU A 72 -25.90 -23.95 51.56
CA GLU A 72 -25.89 -24.84 52.70
C GLU A 72 -24.58 -24.61 53.49
N GLN A 73 -24.74 -24.47 54.80
CA GLN A 73 -23.73 -24.32 55.88
C GLN A 73 -23.24 -22.90 56.28
N VAL A 74 -23.11 -22.77 57.59
CA VAL A 74 -23.19 -21.61 58.53
C VAL A 74 -22.05 -21.83 59.57
N PRO A 75 -21.63 -20.91 60.48
CA PRO A 75 -21.13 -19.51 60.44
C PRO A 75 -19.64 -19.41 60.98
N PRO A 76 -19.03 -18.21 61.21
CA PRO A 76 -17.56 -18.03 61.40
C PRO A 76 -17.10 -17.92 62.87
N PRO A 77 -15.77 -17.90 63.15
CA PRO A 77 -15.24 -16.71 63.83
C PRO A 77 -13.78 -16.26 63.48
N ALA A 78 -13.64 -14.92 63.44
CA ALA A 78 -12.64 -14.03 64.07
C ALA A 78 -11.10 -14.16 63.89
N VAL A 79 -10.54 -13.07 63.33
CA VAL A 79 -9.42 -12.20 63.77
C VAL A 79 -7.97 -12.75 63.87
N GLU A 80 -7.08 -12.07 63.11
CA GLU A 80 -5.59 -12.08 63.04
C GLU A 80 -4.88 -11.84 64.42
N PRO A 81 -3.51 -11.84 64.62
CA PRO A 81 -2.43 -11.59 63.63
C PRO A 81 -0.98 -12.16 63.84
N LYS A 82 -0.16 -11.94 62.79
CA LYS A 82 1.30 -11.64 62.75
C LYS A 82 2.42 -12.72 62.96
N LYS A 83 3.24 -12.81 61.88
CA LYS A 83 4.66 -13.21 61.61
C LYS A 83 5.73 -12.92 62.72
N PRO A 84 7.06 -13.24 62.61
CA PRO A 84 7.91 -13.61 61.43
C PRO A 84 9.14 -14.58 61.61
N GLY A 85 9.78 -14.94 60.47
CA GLY A 85 11.24 -15.21 60.32
C GLY A 85 11.65 -16.69 60.11
N ASN A 86 12.66 -17.10 59.33
CA ASN A 86 13.64 -16.43 58.46
C ASN A 86 14.45 -17.50 57.66
N LYS A 87 14.78 -17.27 56.37
CA LYS A 87 15.89 -17.88 55.55
C LYS A 87 15.83 -19.42 55.27
N LYS A 88 16.21 -20.00 54.12
CA LYS A 88 17.17 -19.65 53.05
C LYS A 88 16.98 -20.61 51.84
N GLN A 89 17.52 -20.21 50.69
CA GLN A 89 17.97 -21.01 49.53
C GLN A 89 17.03 -21.25 48.33
N THR A 90 17.36 -20.46 47.31
CA THR A 90 17.29 -20.66 45.86
C THR A 90 17.60 -22.08 45.39
N LYS A 91 16.66 -22.68 44.63
CA LYS A 91 16.94 -23.56 43.49
C LYS A 91 15.94 -23.28 42.36
N LYS A 92 16.48 -23.11 41.15
CA LYS A 92 15.75 -22.96 39.88
C LYS A 92 14.81 -24.15 39.68
N VAL A 93 13.53 -23.88 39.49
CA VAL A 93 12.57 -24.80 38.83
C VAL A 93 11.78 -23.96 37.83
N ALA A 94 11.59 -24.55 36.66
CA ALA A 94 11.01 -23.98 35.45
C ALA A 94 9.74 -23.15 35.69
N THR A 95 9.65 -22.04 34.97
CA THR A 95 8.46 -21.20 34.85
C THR A 95 7.34 -22.01 34.17
N LEU A 96 6.62 -22.80 34.97
CA LEU A 96 5.29 -23.27 34.61
C LEU A 96 4.39 -22.04 34.51
N ALA A 97 3.90 -21.80 33.30
CA ALA A 97 2.89 -20.81 33.01
C ALA A 97 1.75 -20.91 34.03
N ASN A 98 1.43 -19.78 34.66
CA ASN A 98 0.25 -19.63 35.50
C ASN A 98 -1.00 -19.71 34.61
N GLN A 99 -1.36 -20.92 34.19
CA GLN A 99 -2.68 -21.26 33.68
C GLN A 99 -3.62 -21.37 34.89
N ASN A 100 -4.26 -20.27 35.25
CA ASN A 100 -5.44 -20.30 36.12
C ASN A 100 -6.34 -19.09 35.82
N GLN A 101 -6.77 -18.99 34.57
CA GLN A 101 -8.08 -18.41 34.26
C GLN A 101 -9.04 -19.60 34.14
N LYS A 102 -10.05 -19.67 35.01
CA LYS A 102 -11.11 -20.70 34.96
C LYS A 102 -11.67 -20.74 33.53
N GLN A 103 -11.31 -21.78 32.80
CA GLN A 103 -11.77 -22.04 31.44
C GLN A 103 -13.31 -22.11 31.43
N GLY A 104 -13.93 -21.60 30.37
CA GLY A 104 -15.35 -21.81 30.10
C GLY A 104 -15.72 -23.30 30.16
N ARG A 105 -17.02 -23.60 30.28
CA ARG A 105 -17.55 -24.97 30.40
C ARG A 105 -16.96 -25.93 29.34
N PHE A 106 -16.59 -25.42 28.18
CA PHE A 106 -15.96 -26.15 27.09
C PHE A 106 -14.56 -25.62 26.79
N ARG A 107 -13.66 -26.49 26.30
CA ARG A 107 -12.28 -26.11 25.95
C ARG A 107 -12.20 -25.36 24.61
N SER A 108 -13.19 -25.57 23.74
CA SER A 108 -13.27 -25.00 22.40
C SER A 108 -14.73 -24.74 22.00
N LEU A 109 -14.94 -23.88 21.00
CA LEU A 109 -16.30 -23.61 20.49
C LEU A 109 -16.86 -24.80 19.72
N GLU A 110 -16.00 -25.55 19.04
CA GLU A 110 -16.31 -26.78 18.32
C GLU A 110 -16.91 -27.83 19.24
N GLU A 111 -16.33 -28.00 20.44
CA GLU A 111 -16.85 -28.90 21.48
C GLU A 111 -18.22 -28.42 22.00
N ALA A 112 -18.35 -27.12 22.26
CA ALA A 112 -19.60 -26.53 22.73
C ALA A 112 -20.75 -26.69 21.71
N LEU A 113 -20.47 -26.51 20.42
CA LEU A 113 -21.44 -26.68 19.33
C LEU A 113 -21.82 -28.15 19.11
N LYS A 114 -20.88 -29.09 19.29
CA LYS A 114 -21.17 -30.52 19.24
C LYS A 114 -22.05 -30.98 20.41
N ALA A 115 -21.87 -30.38 21.59
CA ALA A 115 -22.64 -30.68 22.78
C ALA A 115 -24.01 -29.95 22.85
N LEU A 116 -24.32 -29.10 21.87
CA LEU A 116 -25.55 -28.33 21.85
C LEU A 116 -26.74 -29.21 21.46
N ASP A 117 -27.71 -29.30 22.36
CA ASP A 117 -28.99 -29.97 22.10
C ASP A 117 -29.89 -29.06 21.24
N VAL A 118 -29.93 -29.36 19.95
CA VAL A 118 -30.70 -28.61 18.94
C VAL A 118 -32.21 -28.78 19.14
N ALA A 119 -32.66 -29.95 19.60
CA ALA A 119 -34.08 -30.21 19.86
C ALA A 119 -34.57 -29.42 21.08
N ALA A 120 -33.75 -29.33 22.13
CA ALA A 120 -34.06 -28.49 23.29
C ALA A 120 -34.09 -27.00 22.93
N LEU A 121 -33.20 -26.53 22.05
CA LEU A 121 -33.26 -25.16 21.51
C LEU A 121 -34.57 -24.93 20.76
N GLN A 122 -34.95 -25.83 19.84
CA GLN A 122 -36.18 -25.70 19.08
C GLN A 122 -37.40 -25.60 20.00
N LYS A 123 -37.47 -26.45 21.03
CA LYS A 123 -38.56 -26.44 22.02
C LYS A 123 -38.65 -25.10 22.78
N GLU A 124 -37.51 -24.52 23.16
CA GLU A 124 -37.51 -23.21 23.85
C GLU A 124 -37.94 -22.08 22.90
N LEU A 125 -37.54 -22.14 21.63
CA LEU A 125 -37.97 -21.17 20.62
C LEU A 125 -39.47 -21.29 20.32
N ASP A 126 -40.00 -22.51 20.19
CA ASP A 126 -41.44 -22.74 19.97
C ASP A 126 -42.26 -22.20 21.15
N LYS A 127 -41.76 -22.41 22.38
CA LYS A 127 -42.36 -21.81 23.58
C LYS A 127 -42.32 -20.29 23.53
N SER A 128 -41.18 -19.68 23.22
CA SER A 128 -41.05 -18.22 23.08
C SER A 128 -42.01 -17.67 22.00
N GLN A 129 -42.15 -18.37 20.87
CA GLN A 129 -43.09 -18.01 19.80
C GLN A 129 -44.55 -18.11 20.24
N SER A 130 -44.91 -19.13 21.03
CA SER A 130 -46.27 -19.29 21.55
C SER A 130 -46.64 -18.22 22.57
N VAL A 131 -45.71 -17.83 23.45
CA VAL A 131 -45.94 -16.85 24.51
C VAL A 131 -45.91 -15.41 23.97
N PHE A 132 -45.04 -15.14 22.99
CA PHE A 132 -44.81 -13.80 22.45
C PHE A 132 -45.17 -13.71 20.96
N SER A 133 -46.33 -14.23 20.55
CA SER A 133 -46.74 -14.34 19.13
C SER A 133 -46.72 -13.02 18.34
N GLY A 134 -46.89 -11.88 19.01
CA GLY A 134 -46.85 -10.55 18.40
C GLY A 134 -45.50 -9.82 18.49
N ASN A 135 -44.46 -10.42 19.06
CA ASN A 135 -43.18 -9.72 19.29
C ASN A 135 -41.97 -10.51 18.78
N PRO A 136 -41.68 -10.45 17.46
CA PRO A 136 -40.58 -11.19 16.85
C PRO A 136 -39.19 -10.84 17.40
N SER A 137 -39.04 -9.65 17.97
CA SER A 137 -37.79 -9.23 18.62
C SER A 137 -37.44 -10.08 19.84
N VAL A 138 -38.44 -10.60 20.57
CA VAL A 138 -38.20 -11.45 21.74
C VAL A 138 -37.63 -12.80 21.32
N TRP A 139 -38.18 -13.43 20.28
CA TRP A 139 -37.71 -14.74 19.81
C TRP A 139 -36.25 -14.69 19.36
N LEU A 140 -35.87 -13.61 18.67
CA LEU A 140 -34.50 -13.41 18.22
C LEU A 140 -33.54 -13.20 19.40
N LYS A 141 -33.94 -12.43 20.41
CA LYS A 141 -33.15 -12.23 21.64
C LYS A 141 -32.99 -13.54 22.40
N ASP A 142 -34.07 -14.31 22.55
CA ASP A 142 -34.03 -15.61 23.22
C ASP A 142 -33.10 -16.58 22.48
N LEU A 143 -33.10 -16.59 21.14
CA LEU A 143 -32.14 -17.36 20.34
C LEU A 143 -30.70 -16.95 20.67
N ALA A 144 -30.37 -15.65 20.59
CA ALA A 144 -29.01 -15.17 20.84
C ALA A 144 -28.55 -15.47 22.27
N SER A 145 -29.39 -15.20 23.26
CA SER A 145 -29.10 -15.44 24.67
C SER A 145 -28.96 -16.94 24.98
N TYR A 146 -29.81 -17.80 24.42
CA TYR A 146 -29.71 -19.25 24.59
C TYR A 146 -28.40 -19.77 24.01
N LEU A 147 -28.07 -19.40 22.76
CA LEU A 147 -26.82 -19.78 22.13
C LEU A 147 -25.62 -19.28 22.94
N ASN A 148 -25.64 -18.03 23.41
CA ASN A 148 -24.54 -17.49 24.19
C ASN A 148 -24.37 -18.20 25.53
N TYR A 149 -25.48 -18.53 26.20
CA TYR A 149 -25.49 -19.27 27.46
C TYR A 149 -24.97 -20.70 27.31
N LYS A 150 -25.30 -21.39 26.21
CA LYS A 150 -24.84 -22.77 25.98
C LYS A 150 -23.42 -22.82 25.44
N LEU A 151 -23.01 -21.84 24.64
CA LEU A 151 -21.69 -21.79 23.98
C LEU A 151 -20.63 -21.10 24.85
N GLN A 152 -20.44 -21.60 26.06
CA GLN A 152 -19.45 -21.08 27.02
C GLN A 152 -18.06 -21.69 26.74
N ALA A 153 -17.38 -21.13 25.74
CA ALA A 153 -16.02 -21.46 25.34
C ALA A 153 -15.11 -20.24 25.48
N PRO A 154 -13.77 -20.40 25.51
CA PRO A 154 -12.83 -19.28 25.58
C PRO A 154 -13.11 -18.21 24.52
N LEU A 155 -12.91 -16.96 24.90
CA LEU A 155 -13.12 -15.84 23.99
C LEU A 155 -11.99 -15.79 22.97
N SER A 156 -12.29 -16.09 21.70
CA SER A 156 -11.37 -15.76 20.61
C SER A 156 -11.44 -14.25 20.35
N GLU A 157 -10.29 -13.57 20.42
CA GLU A 157 -10.22 -12.17 20.00
C GLU A 157 -10.80 -12.05 18.58
N PRO A 158 -11.51 -10.95 18.26
CA PRO A 158 -11.98 -10.69 16.90
C PRO A 158 -10.78 -10.30 16.01
N THR A 159 -9.73 -11.11 15.98
CA THR A 159 -8.64 -10.97 15.03
C THR A 159 -9.01 -11.80 13.82
N LEU A 160 -9.00 -11.15 12.66
CA LEU A 160 -9.31 -11.84 11.42
C LEU A 160 -8.36 -13.03 11.26
N SER A 161 -7.05 -12.83 11.41
CA SER A 161 -5.97 -13.79 11.09
C SER A 161 -6.13 -15.23 11.63
N GLN A 162 -6.78 -15.44 12.78
CA GLN A 162 -6.82 -16.77 13.42
C GLN A 162 -7.84 -17.73 12.79
N HIS A 163 -8.90 -17.22 12.17
CA HIS A 163 -10.01 -18.04 11.69
C HIS A 163 -10.45 -17.66 10.27
N THR A 164 -11.17 -18.56 9.60
CA THR A 164 -11.80 -18.31 8.30
C THR A 164 -12.84 -17.20 8.41
N HIS A 165 -13.18 -16.57 7.28
CA HIS A 165 -14.08 -15.41 7.25
C HIS A 165 -15.51 -15.73 7.74
N ASP A 166 -15.92 -16.99 7.62
CA ASP A 166 -17.23 -17.51 8.00
C ASP A 166 -17.27 -18.07 9.43
N TYR A 167 -16.15 -18.07 10.17
CA TYR A 167 -16.13 -18.45 11.59
C TYR A 167 -16.74 -17.36 12.48
N PRO A 168 -17.51 -17.70 13.54
CA PRO A 168 -17.87 -19.04 14.01
C PRO A 168 -19.05 -19.73 13.30
N TYR A 169 -19.79 -19.02 12.44
CA TYR A 169 -20.98 -19.57 11.78
C TYR A 169 -20.69 -20.81 10.92
N SER A 170 -19.45 -20.96 10.44
CA SER A 170 -18.94 -22.13 9.73
C SER A 170 -19.06 -23.45 10.51
N LEU A 171 -18.98 -23.39 11.84
CA LEU A 171 -19.09 -24.55 12.74
C LEU A 171 -20.53 -24.97 13.04
N VAL A 172 -21.51 -24.11 12.75
CA VAL A 172 -22.92 -24.37 13.03
C VAL A 172 -23.43 -25.50 12.15
N SER A 173 -24.07 -26.51 12.76
CA SER A 173 -24.63 -27.67 12.04
C SER A 173 -25.71 -27.25 11.04
N ARG A 174 -25.93 -28.07 10.00
CA ARG A 174 -26.96 -27.79 8.97
C ARG A 174 -28.35 -27.62 9.57
N GLU A 175 -28.69 -28.43 10.57
CA GLU A 175 -29.97 -28.37 11.29
C GLU A 175 -30.12 -27.03 12.01
N LEU A 176 -29.14 -26.64 12.82
CA LEU A 176 -29.16 -25.37 13.55
C LEU A 176 -29.19 -24.17 12.60
N ARG A 177 -28.47 -24.21 11.47
CA ARG A 177 -28.56 -23.18 10.43
C ARG A 177 -29.99 -23.05 9.89
N GLY A 178 -30.68 -24.17 9.69
CA GLY A 178 -32.07 -24.21 9.26
C GLY A 178 -33.01 -23.51 10.26
N ILE A 179 -32.84 -23.81 11.55
CA ILE A 179 -33.61 -23.17 12.64
C ILE A 179 -33.37 -21.67 12.68
N ILE A 180 -32.10 -21.25 12.68
CA ILE A 180 -31.73 -19.83 12.72
C ILE A 180 -32.32 -19.09 11.52
N ARG A 181 -32.13 -19.61 10.30
CA ARG A 181 -32.66 -18.98 9.08
C ARG A 181 -34.19 -18.92 9.08
N GLY A 182 -34.84 -20.01 9.51
CA GLY A 182 -36.30 -20.05 9.64
C GLY A 182 -36.83 -18.99 10.60
N LEU A 183 -36.15 -18.79 11.74
CA LEU A 183 -36.52 -17.75 12.70
C LEU A 183 -36.28 -16.34 12.16
N LEU A 184 -35.13 -16.10 11.54
CA LEU A 184 -34.79 -14.80 10.92
C LEU A 184 -35.79 -14.42 9.82
N ALA A 185 -36.24 -15.39 9.02
CA ALA A 185 -37.25 -15.18 7.98
C ALA A 185 -38.61 -14.78 8.59
N LYS A 186 -39.06 -15.44 9.67
CA LYS A 186 -40.29 -15.10 10.40
C LYS A 186 -40.23 -13.71 11.05
N ALA A 187 -39.03 -13.23 11.38
CA ALA A 187 -38.80 -11.98 12.10
C ALA A 187 -38.14 -10.88 11.23
N ALA A 188 -38.38 -10.90 9.92
CA ALA A 188 -37.70 -10.02 8.95
C ALA A 188 -37.80 -8.52 9.29
N GLY A 189 -38.91 -8.06 9.87
CA GLY A 189 -39.12 -6.66 10.27
C GLY A 189 -38.33 -6.21 11.51
N SER A 190 -37.71 -7.13 12.25
CA SER A 190 -36.96 -6.82 13.49
C SER A 190 -35.45 -7.03 13.35
N LEU A 191 -34.94 -7.37 12.16
CA LEU A 191 -33.55 -7.76 11.97
C LEU A 191 -32.54 -6.63 12.24
N GLU A 192 -32.86 -5.39 11.90
CA GLU A 192 -31.98 -4.24 12.15
C GLU A 192 -31.84 -3.97 13.67
N LEU A 193 -32.96 -3.95 14.38
CA LEU A 193 -32.98 -3.80 15.85
C LEU A 193 -32.30 -4.98 16.54
N PHE A 194 -32.42 -6.18 15.99
CA PHE A 194 -31.75 -7.37 16.52
C PHE A 194 -30.25 -7.35 16.28
N PHE A 195 -29.80 -6.88 15.11
CA PHE A 195 -28.38 -6.65 14.84
C PHE A 195 -27.78 -5.65 15.84
N ASP A 196 -28.45 -4.52 16.03
CA ASP A 196 -28.08 -3.51 17.02
C ASP A 196 -28.01 -4.13 18.42
N HIS A 197 -29.04 -4.89 18.82
CA HIS A 197 -29.08 -5.55 20.11
C HIS A 197 -27.87 -6.47 20.31
N CYS A 198 -27.59 -7.35 19.35
CA CYS A 198 -26.43 -8.25 19.43
C CYS A 198 -25.12 -7.46 19.58
N LEU A 199 -24.94 -6.39 18.79
CA LEU A 199 -23.74 -5.57 18.87
C LEU A 199 -23.61 -4.87 20.23
N PHE A 200 -24.64 -4.14 20.66
CA PHE A 200 -24.59 -3.40 21.92
C PHE A 200 -24.45 -4.32 23.14
N THR A 201 -25.11 -5.47 23.14
CA THR A 201 -24.93 -6.46 24.20
C THR A 201 -23.52 -7.01 24.23
N MET A 202 -22.91 -7.36 23.07
CA MET A 202 -21.48 -7.73 23.06
C MET A 202 -20.58 -6.64 23.65
N LEU A 203 -20.87 -5.35 23.36
CA LEU A 203 -20.10 -4.24 23.91
C LEU A 203 -20.29 -4.05 25.42
N GLN A 204 -21.46 -4.39 25.96
CA GLN A 204 -21.74 -4.38 27.40
C GLN A 204 -21.04 -5.55 28.11
N GLU A 205 -21.11 -6.75 27.54
CA GLU A 205 -20.47 -7.96 28.09
C GLU A 205 -18.93 -7.82 28.17
N LEU A 206 -18.32 -7.09 27.24
CA LEU A 206 -16.88 -6.78 27.28
C LEU A 206 -16.43 -5.94 28.48
N ASP A 207 -17.35 -5.26 29.18
CA ASP A 207 -17.02 -4.50 30.40
C ASP A 207 -17.08 -5.37 31.66
N LYS A 208 -17.73 -6.55 31.61
CA LYS A 208 -17.83 -7.44 32.76
C LYS A 208 -16.50 -8.19 32.96
N THR A 209 -16.14 -8.42 34.22
CA THR A 209 -14.95 -9.20 34.60
C THR A 209 -15.34 -10.33 35.55
N PRO A 210 -15.10 -11.61 35.21
CA PRO A 210 -14.65 -12.12 33.91
C PRO A 210 -15.72 -11.91 32.82
N GLY A 211 -15.31 -11.57 31.59
CA GLY A 211 -16.24 -11.36 30.48
C GLY A 211 -16.91 -12.67 30.07
N GLU A 212 -18.20 -12.62 29.72
CA GLU A 212 -18.94 -13.77 29.20
C GLU A 212 -18.50 -14.13 27.78
N SER A 213 -18.81 -15.36 27.35
CA SER A 213 -18.74 -15.75 25.94
C SER A 213 -19.57 -14.78 25.08
N LEU A 214 -19.14 -14.56 23.83
CA LEU A 214 -19.86 -13.72 22.85
C LEU A 214 -20.33 -14.53 21.62
N HIS A 215 -20.15 -15.86 21.65
CA HIS A 215 -20.29 -16.71 20.48
C HIS A 215 -21.73 -16.73 19.92
N GLY A 216 -22.75 -16.69 20.79
CA GLY A 216 -24.15 -16.68 20.36
C GLY A 216 -24.50 -15.43 19.56
N TYR A 217 -24.07 -14.26 20.04
CA TYR A 217 -24.26 -12.99 19.35
C TYR A 217 -23.49 -12.92 18.02
N ARG A 218 -22.25 -13.44 18.00
CA ARG A 218 -21.43 -13.52 16.76
C ARG A 218 -22.09 -14.38 15.68
N ILE A 219 -22.60 -15.56 16.05
CA ILE A 219 -23.34 -16.47 15.17
C ILE A 219 -24.57 -15.76 14.59
N CYS A 220 -25.33 -15.06 15.44
CA CYS A 220 -26.52 -14.32 15.00
C CYS A 220 -26.18 -13.19 14.02
N ILE A 221 -25.15 -12.39 14.31
CA ILE A 221 -24.69 -11.31 13.42
C ILE A 221 -24.28 -11.86 12.05
N GLN A 222 -23.50 -12.94 12.00
CA GLN A 222 -23.11 -13.57 10.73
C GLN A 222 -24.32 -14.11 9.97
N ALA A 223 -25.26 -14.77 10.66
CA ALA A 223 -26.47 -15.29 10.03
C ALA A 223 -27.32 -14.17 9.41
N ILE A 224 -27.49 -13.03 10.09
CA ILE A 224 -28.22 -11.88 9.58
C ILE A 224 -27.52 -11.31 8.34
N LEU A 225 -26.22 -11.04 8.44
CA LEU A 225 -25.49 -10.32 7.39
C LEU A 225 -25.15 -11.19 6.18
N GLN A 226 -25.21 -12.52 6.31
CA GLN A 226 -25.12 -13.43 5.17
C GLN A 226 -26.29 -13.23 4.19
N ASP A 227 -27.51 -13.00 4.71
CA ASP A 227 -28.72 -12.85 3.89
C ASP A 227 -29.10 -11.37 3.66
N LYS A 228 -28.82 -10.49 4.62
CA LYS A 228 -29.19 -9.06 4.60
C LYS A 228 -27.99 -8.14 4.92
N PRO A 229 -26.93 -8.13 4.10
CA PRO A 229 -25.69 -7.38 4.38
C PRO A 229 -25.89 -5.86 4.49
N LYS A 230 -26.92 -5.30 3.82
CA LYS A 230 -27.24 -3.86 3.85
C LYS A 230 -27.58 -3.34 5.25
N ILE A 231 -27.99 -4.19 6.19
CA ILE A 231 -28.28 -3.77 7.56
C ILE A 231 -27.06 -3.10 8.20
N ALA A 232 -25.85 -3.61 7.96
CA ALA A 232 -24.63 -3.02 8.50
C ALA A 232 -24.25 -1.67 7.87
N THR A 233 -24.67 -1.41 6.63
CA THR A 233 -24.23 -0.25 5.84
C THR A 233 -25.26 0.86 5.71
N THR A 234 -26.52 0.60 6.10
CA THR A 234 -27.60 1.59 6.01
C THR A 234 -27.34 2.80 6.90
N ASN A 235 -26.68 2.60 8.06
CA ASN A 235 -26.34 3.68 8.99
C ASN A 235 -24.89 3.58 9.49
N LEU A 236 -23.92 3.67 8.57
CA LEU A 236 -22.50 3.68 8.94
C LEU A 236 -22.11 4.84 9.86
N GLY A 237 -22.78 6.01 9.73
CA GLY A 237 -22.53 7.19 10.55
C GLY A 237 -22.74 6.93 12.04
N LYS A 238 -23.87 6.33 12.42
CA LYS A 238 -24.18 5.90 13.79
C LYS A 238 -23.08 5.02 14.39
N PHE A 239 -22.63 4.02 13.63
CA PHE A 239 -21.59 3.13 14.14
C PHE A 239 -20.23 3.80 14.22
N LEU A 240 -19.91 4.74 13.31
CA LEU A 240 -18.67 5.52 13.34
C LEU A 240 -18.60 6.37 14.62
N GLU A 241 -19.71 6.99 15.01
CA GLU A 241 -19.83 7.71 16.28
C GLU A 241 -19.64 6.77 17.48
N LEU A 242 -20.26 5.59 17.46
CA LEU A 242 -20.07 4.56 18.48
C LEU A 242 -18.61 4.09 18.59
N LEU A 243 -17.91 3.94 17.47
CA LEU A 243 -16.49 3.59 17.47
C LEU A 243 -15.67 4.72 18.09
N ARG A 244 -15.95 5.98 17.72
CA ARG A 244 -15.28 7.17 18.29
C ARG A 244 -15.50 7.28 19.78
N SER A 245 -16.70 6.99 20.30
CA SER A 245 -16.97 6.99 21.74
C SER A 245 -16.18 5.91 22.51
N HIS A 246 -15.71 4.88 21.81
CA HIS A 246 -14.94 3.78 22.39
C HIS A 246 -13.47 3.75 21.95
N GLN A 247 -12.93 4.81 21.33
CA GLN A 247 -11.59 4.83 20.74
C GLN A 247 -10.45 4.41 21.72
N ASN A 248 -10.63 4.66 23.02
CA ASN A 248 -9.68 4.27 24.07
C ASN A 248 -9.81 2.81 24.53
N ARG A 249 -10.75 2.04 23.99
CA ARG A 249 -11.02 0.63 24.32
C ARG A 249 -10.89 -0.25 23.06
N PRO A 250 -9.68 -0.68 22.67
CA PRO A 250 -9.44 -1.39 21.41
C PRO A 250 -10.32 -2.63 21.21
N ALA A 251 -10.55 -3.44 22.24
CA ALA A 251 -11.40 -4.64 22.14
C ALA A 251 -12.84 -4.33 21.69
N LYS A 252 -13.41 -3.21 22.15
CA LYS A 252 -14.74 -2.74 21.72
C LYS A 252 -14.71 -2.28 20.28
N CYS A 253 -13.74 -1.45 19.90
CA CYS A 253 -13.60 -0.98 18.52
C CYS A 253 -13.43 -2.15 17.53
N LEU A 254 -12.58 -3.13 17.86
CA LEU A 254 -12.37 -4.33 17.04
C LEU A 254 -13.65 -5.17 16.94
N THR A 255 -14.45 -5.25 18.00
CA THR A 255 -15.76 -5.93 17.97
C THR A 255 -16.75 -5.23 17.03
N ILE A 256 -16.81 -3.90 17.04
CA ILE A 256 -17.64 -3.13 16.10
C ILE A 256 -17.15 -3.33 14.66
N MET A 257 -15.84 -3.19 14.42
CA MET A 257 -15.23 -3.41 13.11
C MET A 257 -15.50 -4.82 12.57
N TRP A 258 -15.40 -5.84 13.44
CA TRP A 258 -15.72 -7.22 13.10
C TRP A 258 -17.19 -7.41 12.73
N ALA A 259 -18.11 -6.85 13.52
CA ALA A 259 -19.55 -6.99 13.30
C ALA A 259 -19.98 -6.38 11.96
N LEU A 260 -19.55 -5.14 11.67
CA LEU A 260 -19.85 -4.49 10.41
C LEU A 260 -19.14 -5.15 9.22
N GLY A 261 -17.91 -5.59 9.42
CA GLY A 261 -17.11 -6.25 8.40
C GLY A 261 -17.78 -7.49 7.80
N GLN A 262 -18.63 -8.19 8.57
CA GLN A 262 -19.33 -9.39 8.10
C GLN A 262 -20.17 -9.14 6.82
N ALA A 263 -20.69 -7.92 6.62
CA ALA A 263 -21.46 -7.57 5.42
C ALA A 263 -20.64 -7.74 4.13
N GLY A 264 -19.33 -7.53 4.20
CA GLY A 264 -18.44 -7.70 3.04
C GLY A 264 -18.33 -9.13 2.56
N PHE A 265 -18.46 -10.10 3.46
CA PHE A 265 -18.35 -11.52 3.08
C PHE A 265 -19.60 -12.05 2.36
N ALA A 266 -20.70 -11.29 2.33
CA ALA A 266 -21.86 -11.59 1.48
C ALA A 266 -21.92 -10.70 0.22
N SER A 267 -21.34 -9.51 0.27
CA SER A 267 -21.34 -8.57 -0.87
C SER A 267 -20.08 -7.71 -0.88
N LEU A 268 -19.31 -7.78 -1.99
CA LEU A 268 -18.15 -6.91 -2.21
C LEU A 268 -18.51 -5.43 -2.07
N THR A 269 -19.65 -5.01 -2.63
CA THR A 269 -20.10 -3.61 -2.60
C THR A 269 -20.33 -3.13 -1.17
N GLU A 270 -20.97 -3.95 -0.33
CA GLU A 270 -21.21 -3.59 1.08
C GLU A 270 -19.91 -3.65 1.89
N GLY A 271 -19.02 -4.61 1.60
CA GLY A 271 -17.69 -4.68 2.21
C GLY A 271 -16.81 -3.47 1.91
N LEU A 272 -16.84 -2.99 0.66
CA LEU A 272 -16.13 -1.76 0.27
C LEU A 272 -16.73 -0.53 0.93
N LYS A 273 -18.07 -0.43 1.09
CA LYS A 273 -18.69 0.66 1.85
C LYS A 273 -18.25 0.66 3.31
N VAL A 274 -18.25 -0.50 3.97
CA VAL A 274 -17.73 -0.62 5.34
C VAL A 274 -16.26 -0.22 5.38
N TRP A 275 -15.44 -0.73 4.46
CA TRP A 275 -14.01 -0.41 4.50
C TRP A 275 -13.74 1.07 4.25
N LEU A 276 -14.29 1.67 3.20
CA LEU A 276 -14.10 3.09 2.86
C LEU A 276 -14.71 4.02 3.91
N GLY A 277 -15.95 3.77 4.31
CA GLY A 277 -16.71 4.66 5.19
C GLY A 277 -16.39 4.50 6.67
N PHE A 278 -15.88 3.34 7.10
CA PHE A 278 -15.70 3.02 8.52
C PHE A 278 -14.26 2.63 8.89
N MET A 279 -13.58 1.80 8.09
CA MET A 279 -12.24 1.31 8.43
C MET A 279 -11.10 2.23 7.93
N MET A 280 -11.25 2.88 6.78
CA MET A 280 -10.27 3.84 6.25
C MET A 280 -10.01 5.01 7.22
N PRO A 281 -11.05 5.64 7.83
CA PRO A 281 -10.83 6.75 8.77
C PRO A 281 -10.01 6.37 10.02
N VAL A 282 -9.96 5.08 10.37
CA VAL A 282 -9.23 4.57 11.54
C VAL A 282 -7.88 3.94 11.19
N LEU A 283 -7.44 3.97 9.93
CA LEU A 283 -6.13 3.47 9.51
C LEU A 283 -4.99 4.15 10.29
N GLY A 284 -5.17 5.41 10.69
CA GLY A 284 -4.17 6.12 11.49
C GLY A 284 -4.11 5.73 12.97
N ILE A 285 -4.99 4.85 13.44
CA ILE A 285 -5.03 4.40 14.83
C ILE A 285 -4.30 3.06 14.94
N LYS A 286 -3.12 3.05 15.57
CA LYS A 286 -2.23 1.88 15.63
C LYS A 286 -2.93 0.60 16.10
N SER A 287 -3.78 0.68 17.13
CA SER A 287 -4.51 -0.47 17.68
C SER A 287 -5.58 -1.06 16.74
N LEU A 288 -5.99 -0.35 15.69
CA LEU A 288 -7.07 -0.75 14.78
C LEU A 288 -6.58 -0.98 13.34
N SER A 289 -5.48 -0.32 12.95
CA SER A 289 -4.91 -0.35 11.60
C SER A 289 -4.66 -1.77 11.06
N ALA A 290 -4.15 -2.68 11.89
CA ALA A 290 -3.90 -4.06 11.52
C ALA A 290 -5.17 -4.80 11.11
N PHE A 291 -6.28 -4.58 11.83
CA PHE A 291 -7.57 -5.19 11.49
C PHE A 291 -8.12 -4.62 10.18
N ALA A 292 -8.04 -3.30 9.99
CA ALA A 292 -8.55 -2.64 8.78
C ALA A 292 -7.85 -3.13 7.49
N ILE A 293 -6.53 -3.36 7.55
CA ILE A 293 -5.75 -3.86 6.40
C ILE A 293 -6.01 -5.36 6.20
N ALA A 294 -6.01 -6.16 7.26
CA ALA A 294 -6.33 -7.58 7.18
C ALA A 294 -7.76 -7.85 6.65
N TYR A 295 -8.70 -6.96 6.96
CA TYR A 295 -10.05 -7.01 6.40
C TYR A 295 -10.04 -6.80 4.89
N LEU A 296 -9.34 -5.77 4.41
CA LEU A 296 -9.26 -5.49 2.98
C LEU A 296 -8.62 -6.64 2.22
N ASP A 297 -7.51 -7.18 2.74
CA ASP A 297 -6.83 -8.33 2.15
C ASP A 297 -7.77 -9.53 1.98
N ARG A 298 -8.52 -9.87 3.04
CA ARG A 298 -9.52 -10.94 3.00
C ARG A 298 -10.66 -10.68 2.04
N LEU A 299 -11.16 -9.44 2.01
CA LEU A 299 -12.22 -9.05 1.09
C LEU A 299 -11.75 -9.28 -0.36
N PHE A 300 -10.51 -8.88 -0.66
CA PHE A 300 -9.90 -9.07 -1.97
C PHE A 300 -9.63 -10.55 -2.29
N LEU A 301 -9.18 -11.35 -1.33
CA LEU A 301 -9.03 -12.80 -1.51
C LEU A 301 -10.37 -13.48 -1.83
N MET A 302 -11.45 -13.05 -1.17
CA MET A 302 -12.79 -13.60 -1.40
C MET A 302 -13.40 -13.20 -2.74
N TYR A 303 -13.12 -11.99 -3.21
CA TYR A 303 -13.63 -11.47 -4.47
C TYR A 303 -12.49 -11.20 -5.47
N PRO A 304 -12.02 -12.21 -6.21
CA PRO A 304 -11.00 -12.00 -7.25
C PRO A 304 -11.51 -11.07 -8.36
N ASN A 305 -12.79 -11.16 -8.72
CA ASN A 305 -13.44 -10.25 -9.67
C ASN A 305 -13.99 -9.01 -8.95
N LEU A 306 -13.42 -7.85 -9.27
CA LEU A 306 -13.71 -6.57 -8.62
C LEU A 306 -14.79 -5.73 -9.32
N THR A 307 -15.38 -6.21 -10.40
CA THR A 307 -16.35 -5.47 -11.22
C THR A 307 -17.52 -4.89 -10.44
N LYS A 308 -18.05 -5.62 -9.44
CA LYS A 308 -19.15 -5.16 -8.56
C LYS A 308 -18.75 -3.99 -7.63
N GLY A 309 -17.46 -3.70 -7.52
CA GLY A 309 -16.93 -2.58 -6.75
C GLY A 309 -16.57 -1.35 -7.60
N PHE A 310 -16.72 -1.41 -8.92
CA PHE A 310 -16.38 -0.30 -9.79
C PHE A 310 -17.25 0.94 -9.52
N GLY A 311 -16.60 2.11 -9.49
CA GLY A 311 -17.26 3.38 -9.17
C GLY A 311 -17.44 3.65 -7.67
N MET A 312 -17.06 2.71 -6.79
CA MET A 312 -17.13 2.92 -5.33
C MET A 312 -15.98 3.77 -4.80
N ILE A 313 -14.79 3.72 -5.43
CA ILE A 313 -13.60 4.46 -5.00
C ILE A 313 -13.38 5.65 -5.94
N GLY A 314 -13.75 6.85 -5.49
CA GLY A 314 -13.48 8.08 -6.23
C GLY A 314 -12.06 8.61 -5.99
N PRO A 315 -11.65 9.68 -6.71
CA PRO A 315 -10.37 10.36 -6.46
C PRO A 315 -10.19 10.78 -4.98
N LYS A 316 -11.28 11.26 -4.35
CA LYS A 316 -11.27 11.73 -2.96
C LYS A 316 -10.85 10.65 -1.96
N ASP A 317 -11.24 9.40 -2.19
CA ASP A 317 -10.93 8.27 -1.33
C ASP A 317 -9.64 7.58 -1.76
N PHE A 318 -9.33 7.58 -3.06
CA PHE A 318 -8.17 6.91 -3.63
C PHE A 318 -6.84 7.54 -3.22
N PHE A 319 -6.72 8.88 -3.28
CA PHE A 319 -5.45 9.54 -3.02
C PHE A 319 -4.97 9.46 -1.55
N PRO A 320 -5.84 9.55 -0.53
CA PRO A 320 -5.44 9.22 0.84
C PRO A 320 -4.82 7.83 0.97
N LEU A 321 -5.32 6.83 0.22
CA LEU A 321 -4.76 5.47 0.22
C LEU A 321 -3.39 5.40 -0.42
N LEU A 322 -3.17 6.15 -1.51
CA LEU A 322 -1.85 6.32 -2.11
C LEU A 322 -0.87 6.91 -1.09
N ASP A 323 -1.30 7.96 -0.38
CA ASP A 323 -0.49 8.63 0.64
C ASP A 323 -0.17 7.66 1.80
N PHE A 324 -1.13 6.87 2.29
CA PHE A 324 -0.89 5.82 3.30
C PHE A 324 0.01 4.68 2.83
N ALA A 325 -0.08 4.29 1.56
CA ALA A 325 0.75 3.23 1.00
C ALA A 325 2.21 3.69 0.87
N TYR A 326 2.46 4.88 0.31
CA TYR A 326 3.80 5.22 -0.16
C TYR A 326 4.51 6.35 0.61
N MET A 327 3.80 7.19 1.38
CA MET A 327 4.47 8.25 2.13
C MET A 327 5.17 7.71 3.38
N PRO A 328 6.45 8.05 3.62
CA PRO A 328 7.16 7.66 4.83
C PRO A 328 6.60 8.42 6.05
N ASN A 329 6.85 7.88 7.24
CA ASN A 329 6.47 8.49 8.52
C ASN A 329 4.97 8.76 8.67
N ASN A 330 4.13 7.96 8.02
CA ASN A 330 2.71 7.96 8.31
C ASN A 330 2.42 7.20 9.62
N SER A 331 1.15 7.11 9.99
CA SER A 331 0.71 6.49 11.25
C SER A 331 0.73 4.96 11.25
N LEU A 332 0.95 4.31 10.10
CA LEU A 332 1.08 2.87 9.97
C LEU A 332 2.48 2.41 10.38
N THR A 333 2.57 1.16 10.85
CA THR A 333 3.86 0.49 11.01
C THR A 333 4.42 0.10 9.64
N PRO A 334 5.76 0.00 9.46
CA PRO A 334 6.36 -0.34 8.17
C PRO A 334 5.81 -1.65 7.56
N SER A 335 5.56 -2.66 8.39
CA SER A 335 4.96 -3.94 7.96
C SER A 335 3.54 -3.78 7.40
N LEU A 336 2.69 -2.97 8.05
CA LEU A 336 1.33 -2.71 7.61
C LEU A 336 1.30 -1.84 6.36
N GLN A 337 2.23 -0.89 6.26
CA GLN A 337 2.41 -0.07 5.08
C GLN A 337 2.79 -0.94 3.86
N GLU A 338 3.70 -1.90 4.02
CA GLU A 338 4.07 -2.84 2.97
C GLU A 338 2.87 -3.71 2.54
N GLN A 339 2.07 -4.20 3.49
CA GLN A 339 0.83 -4.92 3.17
C GLN A 339 -0.15 -4.05 2.36
N LEU A 340 -0.34 -2.79 2.75
CA LEU A 340 -1.20 -1.88 2.01
C LEU A 340 -0.65 -1.60 0.59
N CYS A 341 0.67 -1.47 0.42
CA CYS A 341 1.33 -1.37 -0.87
C CYS A 341 1.03 -2.58 -1.77
N GLN A 342 1.00 -3.80 -1.22
CA GLN A 342 0.67 -5.01 -1.97
C GLN A 342 -0.80 -5.04 -2.42
N LEU A 343 -1.72 -4.46 -1.62
CA LEU A 343 -3.14 -4.34 -1.95
C LEU A 343 -3.47 -3.18 -2.89
N TYR A 344 -2.58 -2.18 -2.97
CA TYR A 344 -2.79 -0.95 -3.73
C TYR A 344 -3.11 -1.17 -5.23
N PRO A 345 -2.46 -2.08 -5.98
CA PRO A 345 -2.82 -2.34 -7.36
C PRO A 345 -4.30 -2.74 -7.55
N ARG A 346 -4.86 -3.49 -6.60
CA ARG A 346 -6.28 -3.89 -6.63
C ARG A 346 -7.20 -2.72 -6.31
N LEU A 347 -6.81 -1.85 -5.37
CA LEU A 347 -7.50 -0.58 -5.10
C LEU A 347 -7.50 0.34 -6.33
N LYS A 348 -6.39 0.39 -7.07
CA LYS A 348 -6.28 1.16 -8.32
C LYS A 348 -7.24 0.66 -9.40
N VAL A 349 -7.37 -0.66 -9.57
CA VAL A 349 -8.36 -1.26 -10.49
C VAL A 349 -9.78 -0.85 -10.10
N LEU A 350 -10.12 -0.87 -8.81
CA LEU A 350 -11.44 -0.43 -8.32
C LEU A 350 -11.70 1.06 -8.58
N ALA A 351 -10.68 1.89 -8.37
CA ALA A 351 -10.77 3.34 -8.58
C ALA A 351 -10.94 3.69 -10.06
N PHE A 352 -10.20 3.03 -10.95
CA PHE A 352 -10.28 3.27 -12.40
C PHE A 352 -11.62 2.80 -12.97
N GLY A 353 -12.18 1.75 -12.37
CA GLY A 353 -13.55 1.29 -12.61
C GLY A 353 -13.74 0.69 -13.99
N ALA A 354 -14.99 0.72 -14.48
CA ALA A 354 -15.39 0.03 -15.71
C ALA A 354 -14.96 0.74 -17.01
N LYS A 355 -14.76 2.06 -16.96
CA LYS A 355 -14.56 2.91 -18.14
C LYS A 355 -13.36 3.86 -17.99
N PRO A 356 -12.15 3.33 -17.75
CA PRO A 356 -10.96 4.16 -17.55
C PRO A 356 -10.70 5.14 -18.69
N GLU A 357 -11.09 4.81 -19.93
CA GLU A 357 -10.97 5.65 -21.11
C GLU A 357 -11.74 6.98 -21.04
N SER A 358 -12.67 7.11 -20.08
CA SER A 358 -13.52 8.29 -19.91
C SER A 358 -13.43 8.93 -18.53
N THR A 359 -12.62 8.38 -17.61
CA THR A 359 -12.58 8.82 -16.20
C THR A 359 -11.18 9.19 -15.73
N LEU A 360 -10.12 8.66 -16.34
CA LEU A 360 -8.74 8.84 -15.84
C LEU A 360 -8.26 10.30 -15.88
N HIS A 361 -8.77 11.12 -16.78
CA HIS A 361 -8.49 12.56 -16.79
C HIS A 361 -8.90 13.26 -15.48
N THR A 362 -9.83 12.70 -14.69
CA THR A 362 -10.23 13.25 -13.38
C THR A 362 -9.22 12.93 -12.27
N TYR A 363 -8.44 11.85 -12.41
CA TYR A 363 -7.38 11.46 -11.49
C TYR A 363 -6.06 12.17 -11.82
N PHE A 364 -5.84 12.48 -13.10
CA PHE A 364 -4.60 13.09 -13.60
C PHE A 364 -4.12 14.31 -12.80
N PRO A 365 -4.97 15.32 -12.46
CA PRO A 365 -4.53 16.49 -11.70
C PRO A 365 -3.92 16.14 -10.34
N SER A 366 -4.55 15.20 -9.63
CA SER A 366 -4.16 14.81 -8.27
C SER A 366 -2.93 13.90 -8.24
N PHE A 367 -2.71 13.11 -9.29
CA PHE A 367 -1.43 12.43 -9.51
C PHE A 367 -0.32 13.43 -9.81
N LEU A 368 -0.57 14.39 -10.71
CA LEU A 368 0.42 15.37 -11.14
C LEU A 368 0.84 16.26 -9.98
N SER A 369 -0.10 16.75 -9.18
CA SER A 369 0.20 17.62 -8.03
C SER A 369 1.07 16.93 -6.98
N ARG A 370 0.98 15.60 -6.84
CA ARG A 370 1.76 14.78 -5.89
C ARG A 370 3.14 14.39 -6.41
N ALA A 371 3.38 14.44 -7.73
CA ALA A 371 4.64 14.06 -8.36
C ALA A 371 5.74 15.12 -8.15
N THR A 372 6.04 15.44 -6.89
CA THR A 372 7.04 16.44 -6.51
C THR A 372 8.47 15.88 -6.59
N PRO A 373 9.52 16.71 -6.75
CA PRO A 373 10.89 16.20 -6.79
C PRO A 373 11.32 15.45 -5.52
N ASN A 374 10.75 15.81 -4.37
CA ASN A 374 11.06 15.25 -3.06
C ASN A 374 10.22 14.00 -2.70
N CYS A 375 9.38 13.51 -3.63
CA CYS A 375 8.58 12.32 -3.34
C CYS A 375 9.48 11.07 -3.21
N PRO A 376 9.10 10.11 -2.34
CA PRO A 376 9.79 8.83 -2.19
C PRO A 376 9.93 8.10 -3.53
N SER A 377 11.00 7.32 -3.72
CA SER A 377 11.29 6.67 -5.00
C SER A 377 10.15 5.76 -5.49
N GLU A 378 9.58 4.95 -4.60
CA GLU A 378 8.48 4.03 -4.93
C GLU A 378 7.19 4.80 -5.26
N MET A 379 6.87 5.84 -4.49
CA MET A 379 5.75 6.73 -4.78
C MET A 379 5.92 7.39 -6.15
N LYS A 380 7.12 7.91 -6.43
CA LYS A 380 7.45 8.56 -7.71
C LYS A 380 7.22 7.63 -8.88
N LYS A 381 7.68 6.38 -8.76
CA LYS A 381 7.50 5.35 -9.77
C LYS A 381 6.01 5.07 -10.01
N GLU A 382 5.22 4.91 -8.95
CA GLU A 382 3.78 4.66 -9.07
C GLU A 382 3.02 5.85 -9.65
N LEU A 383 3.33 7.08 -9.21
CA LEU A 383 2.74 8.31 -9.74
C LEU A 383 3.02 8.49 -11.23
N LEU A 384 4.28 8.33 -11.66
CA LEU A 384 4.67 8.48 -13.06
C LEU A 384 4.10 7.37 -13.95
N SER A 385 4.03 6.14 -13.43
CA SER A 385 3.35 5.01 -14.09
C SER A 385 1.87 5.32 -14.30
N SER A 386 1.18 5.77 -13.25
CA SER A 386 -0.24 6.11 -13.30
C SER A 386 -0.54 7.32 -14.20
N LEU A 387 0.30 8.36 -14.19
CA LEU A 387 0.19 9.51 -15.10
C LEU A 387 0.34 9.09 -16.56
N THR A 388 1.30 8.21 -16.83
CA THR A 388 1.51 7.66 -18.17
C THR A 388 0.28 6.84 -18.59
N GLU A 389 -0.25 5.99 -17.72
CA GLU A 389 -1.46 5.21 -17.97
C GLU A 389 -2.68 6.11 -18.28
N CYS A 390 -2.87 7.21 -17.53
CA CYS A 390 -3.90 8.20 -17.82
C CYS A 390 -3.77 8.78 -19.23
N LEU A 391 -2.55 9.14 -19.66
CA LEU A 391 -2.28 9.66 -21.01
C LEU A 391 -2.46 8.59 -22.10
N MET A 392 -2.26 7.32 -21.75
CA MET A 392 -2.37 6.20 -22.67
C MET A 392 -3.81 5.79 -22.95
N VAL A 393 -4.64 5.79 -21.91
CA VAL A 393 -5.98 5.20 -21.93
C VAL A 393 -7.06 6.27 -22.18
N ASP A 394 -6.94 7.45 -21.57
CA ASP A 394 -7.94 8.51 -21.68
C ASP A 394 -7.39 9.71 -22.50
N PRO A 395 -7.96 9.98 -23.69
CA PRO A 395 -7.49 11.07 -24.56
C PRO A 395 -7.67 12.46 -23.95
N LEU A 396 -8.60 12.65 -22.99
CA LEU A 396 -8.79 13.94 -22.30
C LEU A 396 -7.66 14.23 -21.31
N SER A 397 -6.89 13.22 -20.87
CA SER A 397 -5.79 13.44 -19.92
C SER A 397 -4.74 14.42 -20.43
N ALA A 398 -4.44 14.42 -21.74
CA ALA A 398 -3.45 15.36 -22.27
C ALA A 398 -4.00 16.79 -22.37
N SER A 399 -5.30 16.98 -22.62
CA SER A 399 -5.89 18.32 -22.62
C SER A 399 -5.91 18.90 -21.21
N VAL A 400 -6.24 18.09 -20.20
CA VAL A 400 -6.11 18.46 -18.77
C VAL A 400 -4.65 18.79 -18.44
N TRP A 401 -3.69 17.98 -18.91
CA TRP A 401 -2.28 18.28 -18.70
C TRP A 401 -1.87 19.62 -19.32
N ARG A 402 -2.34 19.94 -20.54
CA ARG A 402 -2.11 21.24 -21.18
C ARG A 402 -2.55 22.42 -20.34
N GLN A 403 -3.71 22.32 -19.70
CA GLN A 403 -4.25 23.37 -18.83
C GLN A 403 -3.45 23.51 -17.52
N LEU A 404 -2.95 22.40 -16.98
CA LEU A 404 -2.21 22.37 -15.71
C LEU A 404 -0.72 22.71 -15.86
N TYR A 405 -0.17 22.55 -17.05
CA TYR A 405 1.26 22.62 -17.32
C TYR A 405 1.95 23.91 -16.80
N PRO A 406 1.43 25.13 -17.03
CA PRO A 406 2.08 26.35 -16.55
C PRO A 406 2.18 26.42 -15.02
N LYS A 407 1.25 25.77 -14.29
CA LYS A 407 1.20 25.76 -12.83
C LYS A 407 2.02 24.62 -12.21
N HIS A 408 2.35 23.59 -12.99
CA HIS A 408 2.97 22.36 -12.52
C HIS A 408 4.22 22.00 -13.34
N LEU A 409 5.09 22.98 -13.58
CA LEU A 409 6.30 22.80 -14.40
C LEU A 409 7.27 21.79 -13.79
N SER A 410 7.56 21.89 -12.49
CA SER A 410 8.49 20.96 -11.82
C SER A 410 8.01 19.51 -11.89
N GLN A 411 6.72 19.27 -11.67
CA GLN A 411 6.11 17.94 -11.78
C GLN A 411 6.04 17.46 -13.24
N SER A 412 5.67 18.35 -14.16
CA SER A 412 5.64 18.05 -15.60
C SER A 412 7.03 17.70 -16.14
N SER A 413 8.10 18.32 -15.63
CA SER A 413 9.48 17.98 -16.00
C SER A 413 9.83 16.53 -15.69
N LEU A 414 9.33 16.00 -14.57
CA LEU A 414 9.54 14.61 -14.16
C LEU A 414 8.76 13.66 -15.06
N LEU A 415 7.51 14.01 -15.39
CA LEU A 415 6.69 13.24 -16.32
C LEU A 415 7.30 13.22 -17.73
N LEU A 416 7.75 14.35 -18.26
CA LEU A 416 8.40 14.42 -19.58
C LEU A 416 9.69 13.57 -19.62
N LYS A 417 10.54 13.64 -18.59
CA LYS A 417 11.73 12.77 -18.48
C LYS A 417 11.36 11.29 -18.40
N HIS A 418 10.26 10.95 -17.72
CA HIS A 418 9.77 9.57 -17.65
C HIS A 418 9.25 9.08 -19.01
N LEU A 419 8.49 9.92 -19.72
CA LEU A 419 8.00 9.64 -21.07
C LEU A 419 9.16 9.47 -22.06
N LEU A 420 10.23 10.25 -21.94
CA LEU A 420 11.43 10.10 -22.78
C LEU A 420 12.06 8.72 -22.60
N ARG A 421 12.22 8.28 -21.35
CA ARG A 421 12.78 6.94 -21.03
C ARG A 421 11.87 5.79 -21.47
N SER A 422 10.56 6.00 -21.46
CA SER A 422 9.56 4.98 -21.78
C SER A 422 8.97 5.12 -23.18
N TRP A 423 9.50 6.03 -24.01
CA TRP A 423 8.91 6.42 -25.29
C TRP A 423 8.67 5.24 -26.23
N GLU A 424 9.61 4.29 -26.27
CA GLU A 424 9.49 3.10 -27.13
C GLU A 424 8.42 2.10 -26.67
N ARG A 425 7.97 2.18 -25.42
CA ARG A 425 6.90 1.32 -24.88
C ARG A 425 5.51 1.91 -25.13
N ILE A 426 5.42 3.21 -25.44
CA ILE A 426 4.16 3.92 -25.69
C ILE A 426 3.60 3.50 -27.07
N PRO A 427 2.33 3.07 -27.19
CA PRO A 427 1.66 2.85 -28.47
C PRO A 427 1.77 4.01 -29.47
N LYS A 428 1.98 3.69 -30.75
CA LYS A 428 2.17 4.67 -31.84
C LYS A 428 1.01 5.67 -31.98
N LYS A 429 -0.24 5.25 -31.71
CA LYS A 429 -1.43 6.12 -31.73
C LYS A 429 -1.29 7.24 -30.69
N THR A 430 -0.93 6.89 -29.46
CA THR A 430 -0.75 7.86 -28.37
C THR A 430 0.50 8.70 -28.56
N ARG A 431 1.58 8.16 -29.16
CA ARG A 431 2.78 8.97 -29.51
C ARG A 431 2.41 10.19 -30.36
N ARG A 432 1.53 10.03 -31.36
CA ARG A 432 1.09 11.16 -32.21
C ARG A 432 0.37 12.24 -31.39
N PHE A 433 -0.57 11.83 -30.54
CA PHE A 433 -1.30 12.76 -29.67
C PHE A 433 -0.40 13.44 -28.62
N LEU A 434 0.56 12.71 -28.08
CA LEU A 434 1.58 13.26 -27.18
C LEU A 434 2.51 14.24 -27.90
N GLN A 435 2.89 13.98 -29.16
CA GLN A 435 3.71 14.89 -29.95
C GLN A 435 3.03 16.26 -30.09
N GLU A 436 1.75 16.30 -30.44
CA GLU A 436 0.98 17.56 -30.50
C GLU A 436 0.99 18.29 -29.15
N THR A 437 0.85 17.54 -28.06
CA THR A 437 0.90 18.07 -26.70
C THR A 437 2.28 18.64 -26.34
N ILE A 438 3.35 17.94 -26.71
CA ILE A 438 4.74 18.36 -26.47
C ILE A 438 5.09 19.58 -27.33
N GLN A 439 4.58 19.67 -28.56
CA GLN A 439 4.71 20.88 -29.38
C GLN A 439 4.02 22.07 -28.74
N SER A 440 2.80 21.89 -28.21
CA SER A 440 2.11 22.92 -27.43
C SER A 440 2.96 23.35 -26.23
N PHE A 441 3.56 22.42 -25.48
CA PHE A 441 4.42 22.74 -24.35
C PHE A 441 5.67 23.52 -24.74
N LYS A 442 6.29 23.18 -25.87
CA LYS A 442 7.43 23.93 -26.39
C LYS A 442 7.08 25.40 -26.64
N LEU A 443 5.93 25.66 -27.27
CA LEU A 443 5.45 27.04 -27.48
C LEU A 443 5.17 27.75 -26.16
N THR A 444 4.53 27.06 -25.21
CA THR A 444 4.28 27.59 -23.87
C THR A 444 5.58 27.92 -23.13
N ASN A 445 6.60 27.05 -23.20
CA ASN A 445 7.90 27.27 -22.58
C ASN A 445 8.61 28.48 -23.18
N GLN A 446 8.59 28.64 -24.51
CA GLN A 446 9.17 29.80 -25.18
C GLN A 446 8.52 31.10 -24.72
N GLU A 447 7.19 31.11 -24.59
CA GLU A 447 6.47 32.28 -24.11
C GLU A 447 6.74 32.58 -22.63
N LEU A 448 6.85 31.54 -21.79
CA LEU A 448 7.23 31.69 -20.38
C LEU A 448 8.67 32.21 -20.22
N LEU A 449 9.62 31.71 -21.03
CA LEU A 449 11.01 32.20 -21.03
C LEU A 449 11.10 33.66 -21.50
N ARG A 450 10.28 34.06 -22.47
CA ARG A 450 10.21 35.45 -22.96
C ARG A 450 9.64 36.42 -21.93
N LYS A 451 8.70 35.96 -21.10
CA LYS A 451 8.03 36.76 -20.06
C LYS A 451 8.85 36.97 -18.79
N GLY A 452 10.00 36.29 -18.65
CA GLY A 452 11.06 36.68 -17.71
C GLY A 452 10.68 36.73 -16.23
N ASN A 453 9.65 35.98 -15.78
CA ASN A 453 9.30 35.94 -14.36
C ASN A 453 8.89 34.51 -13.93
N CYS A 454 9.38 34.14 -12.74
CA CYS A 454 9.29 32.86 -11.99
C CYS A 454 9.87 31.55 -12.62
N ASN A 455 10.76 30.90 -11.85
CA ASN A 455 11.34 29.55 -12.04
C ASN A 455 11.91 29.19 -13.42
N ASN A 456 12.85 30.00 -13.93
CA ASN A 456 13.58 29.72 -15.18
C ASN A 456 14.13 28.29 -15.26
N HIS A 457 14.63 27.73 -14.15
CA HIS A 457 15.22 26.38 -14.16
C HIS A 457 14.22 25.28 -14.54
N ASP A 458 12.98 25.33 -14.02
CA ASP A 458 11.96 24.31 -14.32
C ASP A 458 11.48 24.43 -15.76
N VAL A 459 11.30 25.66 -16.25
CA VAL A 459 10.94 25.93 -17.66
C VAL A 459 12.03 25.44 -18.61
N ILE A 460 13.30 25.75 -18.32
CA ILE A 460 14.45 25.28 -19.11
C ILE A 460 14.50 23.75 -19.11
N THR A 461 14.33 23.12 -17.95
CA THR A 461 14.34 21.65 -17.83
C THR A 461 13.23 21.01 -18.66
N CYS A 462 12.03 21.60 -18.64
CA CYS A 462 10.92 21.11 -19.46
C CYS A 462 11.15 21.36 -20.96
N ASP A 463 11.70 22.51 -21.34
CA ASP A 463 12.02 22.83 -22.74
C ASP A 463 13.04 21.86 -23.32
N THR A 464 14.11 21.55 -22.58
CA THR A 464 15.09 20.53 -22.96
C THR A 464 14.42 19.17 -23.11
N ALA A 465 13.61 18.73 -22.14
CA ALA A 465 12.91 17.45 -22.23
C ALA A 465 11.94 17.38 -23.43
N CYS A 466 11.26 18.48 -23.76
CA CYS A 466 10.39 18.56 -24.94
C CYS A 466 11.18 18.46 -26.24
N LYS A 467 12.34 19.13 -26.34
CA LYS A 467 13.23 19.06 -27.50
C LYS A 467 13.75 17.64 -27.71
N ASP A 468 14.20 16.98 -26.65
CA ASP A 468 14.70 15.60 -26.70
C ASP A 468 13.61 14.62 -27.16
N LEU A 469 12.40 14.76 -26.60
CA LEU A 469 11.24 13.96 -27.01
C LEU A 469 10.90 14.15 -28.49
N LEU A 470 10.87 15.40 -28.97
CA LEU A 470 10.62 15.70 -30.38
C LEU A 470 11.73 15.15 -31.29
N GLN A 471 12.99 15.18 -30.84
CA GLN A 471 14.10 14.59 -31.59
C GLN A 471 13.97 13.07 -31.67
N GLN A 472 13.62 12.41 -30.57
CA GLN A 472 13.39 10.95 -30.54
C GLN A 472 12.22 10.53 -31.46
N THR A 473 11.20 11.38 -31.59
CA THR A 473 10.07 11.09 -32.49
C THR A 473 10.37 11.17 -33.97
N ARG A 474 11.40 11.91 -34.36
CA ARG A 474 11.89 11.98 -35.74
C ARG A 474 12.74 10.74 -36.08
N GLY A 475 12.46 9.59 -35.44
CA GLY A 475 13.29 8.40 -35.37
C GLY A 475 13.95 8.00 -36.69
N CYS A 476 15.20 7.52 -36.55
CA CYS A 476 16.12 7.19 -37.63
C CYS A 476 16.20 8.30 -38.68
N GLN A 477 17.01 9.33 -38.39
CA GLN A 477 17.70 9.95 -39.51
C GLN A 477 18.36 8.80 -40.26
N LEU A 478 17.91 8.54 -41.50
CA LEU A 478 18.63 7.69 -42.45
C LEU A 478 20.10 7.97 -42.20
N PRO A 479 20.91 6.95 -41.85
CA PRO A 479 22.27 7.17 -41.46
C PRO A 479 23.01 7.54 -42.73
N TRP A 480 22.88 8.81 -43.14
CA TRP A 480 23.41 9.32 -44.40
C TRP A 480 24.89 9.03 -44.49
N LYS A 481 25.58 9.00 -43.34
CA LYS A 481 26.98 8.55 -43.24
C LYS A 481 27.17 7.06 -43.62
N GLN A 482 26.31 6.15 -43.16
CA GLN A 482 26.38 4.72 -43.53
C GLN A 482 25.90 4.48 -44.97
N LEU A 483 24.88 5.20 -45.43
CA LEU A 483 24.39 5.09 -46.80
C LEU A 483 25.42 5.65 -47.79
N LEU A 484 26.05 6.78 -47.46
CA LEU A 484 27.13 7.38 -48.24
C LEU A 484 28.40 6.52 -48.20
N LEU A 485 28.71 5.87 -47.07
CA LEU A 485 29.77 4.86 -46.99
C LEU A 485 29.46 3.63 -47.86
N LEU A 486 28.22 3.14 -47.84
CA LEU A 486 27.78 2.00 -48.65
C LEU A 486 27.89 2.33 -50.15
N VAL A 487 27.45 3.54 -50.55
CA VAL A 487 27.60 4.05 -51.92
C VAL A 487 29.08 4.14 -52.31
N LEU A 488 29.95 4.61 -51.41
CA LEU A 488 31.40 4.68 -51.65
C LEU A 488 32.01 3.28 -51.83
N ILE A 489 31.63 2.31 -50.99
CA ILE A 489 32.08 0.91 -51.10
C ILE A 489 31.60 0.29 -52.42
N PHE A 490 30.36 0.53 -52.82
CA PHE A 490 29.84 0.08 -54.12
C PHE A 490 30.56 0.74 -55.29
N ALA A 491 30.86 2.04 -55.21
CA ALA A 491 31.61 2.75 -56.25
C ALA A 491 33.04 2.19 -56.38
N ILE A 492 33.74 1.97 -55.27
CA ILE A 492 35.08 1.36 -55.27
C ILE A 492 35.01 -0.09 -55.78
N GLY A 493 34.03 -0.86 -55.33
CA GLY A 493 33.81 -2.24 -55.78
C GLY A 493 33.52 -2.33 -57.28
N PHE A 494 32.71 -1.41 -57.80
CA PHE A 494 32.43 -1.29 -59.23
C PHE A 494 33.69 -0.94 -60.01
N LEU A 495 34.48 0.04 -59.55
CA LEU A 495 35.76 0.40 -60.19
C LEU A 495 36.76 -0.77 -60.17
N CYS A 496 36.86 -1.50 -59.05
CA CYS A 496 37.73 -2.68 -58.95
C CYS A 496 37.25 -3.83 -59.85
N TYR A 497 35.93 -4.05 -59.96
CA TYR A 497 35.36 -5.06 -60.84
C TYR A 497 35.56 -4.70 -62.32
N ASP A 498 35.31 -3.45 -62.71
CA ASP A 498 35.50 -2.93 -64.06
C ASP A 498 36.98 -3.03 -64.49
N PHE A 499 37.91 -2.69 -63.59
CA PHE A 499 39.36 -2.82 -63.83
C PHE A 499 39.83 -4.27 -63.91
N ARG A 500 39.22 -5.19 -63.14
CA ARG A 500 39.56 -6.62 -63.20
C ARG A 500 38.98 -7.30 -64.44
N SER A 501 37.84 -6.82 -64.93
CA SER A 501 37.15 -7.34 -66.12
C SER A 501 37.80 -6.85 -67.41
N HIS A 502 38.37 -5.63 -67.40
CA HIS A 502 39.07 -5.04 -68.53
C HIS A 502 40.54 -4.80 -68.15
N SER A 503 41.44 -5.63 -68.66
CA SER A 503 42.88 -5.63 -68.35
C SER A 503 43.66 -4.37 -68.78
N SER A 504 42.99 -3.33 -69.31
CA SER A 504 43.59 -2.03 -69.61
C SER A 504 42.67 -0.86 -69.27
N PHE A 505 43.25 0.21 -68.72
CA PHE A 505 42.54 1.43 -68.30
C PHE A 505 41.87 2.18 -69.48
N GLN A 506 42.35 1.99 -70.71
CA GLN A 506 41.74 2.56 -71.92
C GLN A 506 40.51 1.77 -72.41
N ALA A 507 40.37 0.50 -72.02
CA ALA A 507 39.23 -0.33 -72.43
C ALA A 507 38.03 -0.27 -71.47
N SER A 508 38.26 0.11 -70.21
CA SER A 508 37.24 0.15 -69.15
C SER A 508 36.20 1.26 -69.35
N LEU A 509 34.97 1.04 -68.87
CA LEU A 509 33.89 2.03 -68.95
C LEU A 509 34.21 3.27 -68.08
N SER A 510 34.82 3.04 -66.92
CA SER A 510 35.31 4.09 -66.03
C SER A 510 36.41 4.97 -66.67
N GLY A 511 37.33 4.37 -67.44
CA GLY A 511 38.39 5.09 -68.14
C GLY A 511 37.87 5.95 -69.30
N ARG A 512 36.91 5.43 -70.08
CA ARG A 512 36.24 6.21 -71.14
C ARG A 512 35.44 7.37 -70.58
N LEU A 513 34.71 7.18 -69.47
CA LEU A 513 33.97 8.24 -68.79
C LEU A 513 34.90 9.32 -68.19
N LEU A 514 36.06 8.93 -67.62
CA LEU A 514 37.06 9.89 -67.13
C LEU A 514 37.71 10.69 -68.27
N GLN A 515 37.90 10.05 -69.44
CA GLN A 515 38.48 10.70 -70.61
C GLN A 515 37.48 11.66 -71.28
N SER A 516 36.19 11.29 -71.35
CA SER A 516 35.12 12.15 -71.88
C SER A 516 34.78 13.33 -70.98
N SER A 517 35.09 13.25 -69.67
CA SER A 517 34.83 14.32 -68.70
C SER A 517 36.01 15.28 -68.48
N GLY A 518 37.16 15.06 -69.14
CA GLY A 518 38.33 15.96 -69.08
C GLY A 518 39.09 15.94 -67.75
N PHE A 519 38.70 15.11 -66.79
CA PHE A 519 39.33 15.02 -65.45
C PHE A 519 40.58 14.12 -65.39
N LEU A 520 40.96 13.48 -66.50
CA LEU A 520 42.13 12.59 -66.60
C LEU A 520 43.45 13.22 -66.07
N PRO A 521 43.80 14.48 -66.43
CA PRO A 521 45.07 15.08 -65.99
C PRO A 521 45.07 15.38 -64.48
N ALA A 522 43.93 15.83 -63.94
CA ALA A 522 43.76 16.09 -62.53
C ALA A 522 43.79 14.80 -61.70
N GLY A 523 43.21 13.70 -62.22
CA GLY A 523 43.28 12.38 -61.62
C GLY A 523 44.72 11.84 -61.55
N GLN A 524 45.49 11.97 -62.63
CA GLN A 524 46.90 11.57 -62.65
C GLN A 524 47.75 12.38 -61.67
N GLN A 525 47.51 13.69 -61.58
CA GLN A 525 48.21 14.56 -60.63
C GLN A 525 47.85 14.23 -59.18
N ALA A 526 46.58 13.89 -58.90
CA ALA A 526 46.13 13.44 -57.59
C ALA A 526 46.75 12.08 -57.22
N CYS A 527 46.76 11.11 -58.15
CA CYS A 527 47.40 9.82 -57.95
C CYS A 527 48.91 9.96 -57.71
N ALA A 528 49.60 10.83 -58.45
CA ALA A 528 51.02 11.10 -58.24
C ALA A 528 51.29 11.71 -56.85
N LYS A 529 50.45 12.65 -56.41
CA LYS A 529 50.54 13.23 -55.06
C LYS A 529 50.26 12.19 -53.98
N ILE A 530 49.20 11.40 -54.13
CA ILE A 530 48.85 10.33 -53.19
C ILE A 530 49.98 9.30 -53.12
N TYR A 531 50.57 8.92 -54.25
CA TYR A 531 51.72 8.03 -54.30
C TYR A 531 52.91 8.63 -53.55
N SER A 532 53.25 9.90 -53.79
CA SER A 532 54.35 10.57 -53.07
C SER A 532 54.12 10.67 -51.56
N TYR A 533 52.88 10.97 -51.13
CA TYR A 533 52.53 11.03 -49.71
C TYR A 533 52.49 9.64 -49.08
N SER A 534 52.05 8.62 -49.80
CA SER A 534 52.07 7.23 -49.32
C SER A 534 53.49 6.71 -49.14
N LEU A 535 54.41 7.10 -50.04
CA LEU A 535 55.82 6.76 -49.95
C LEU A 535 56.49 7.45 -48.74
N GLN A 536 56.18 8.74 -48.52
CA GLN A 536 56.63 9.48 -47.35
C GLN A 536 56.05 8.93 -46.05
N CYS A 537 54.77 8.53 -46.06
CA CYS A 537 54.13 7.92 -44.91
C CYS A 537 54.75 6.56 -44.60
N TYR A 538 55.07 5.76 -45.63
CA TYR A 538 55.74 4.47 -45.48
C TYR A 538 57.18 4.62 -44.96
N SER A 539 57.95 5.58 -45.47
CA SER A 539 59.31 5.85 -44.97
C SER A 539 59.27 6.34 -43.52
N TRP A 540 58.34 7.24 -43.20
CA TRP A 540 58.11 7.70 -41.83
C TRP A 540 57.69 6.53 -40.92
N LEU A 541 56.76 5.67 -41.35
CA LEU A 541 56.37 4.49 -40.57
C LEU A 541 57.57 3.57 -40.35
N LYS A 542 58.39 3.32 -41.37
CA LYS A 542 59.57 2.47 -41.27
C LYS A 542 60.60 3.02 -40.27
N GLU A 543 60.74 4.33 -40.17
CA GLU A 543 61.66 4.99 -39.23
C GLU A 543 61.08 5.08 -37.80
N THR A 544 59.77 5.31 -37.68
CA THR A 544 59.15 5.58 -36.37
C THR A 544 58.71 4.30 -35.67
N LEU A 545 58.27 3.27 -36.41
CA LEU A 545 57.75 2.01 -35.84
C LEU A 545 58.78 1.27 -34.94
N PRO A 546 60.09 1.22 -35.25
CA PRO A 546 61.10 0.61 -34.37
C PRO A 546 61.33 1.42 -33.07
N ALA A 547 61.25 2.75 -33.15
CA ALA A 547 61.40 3.64 -32.00
C ALA A 547 60.21 3.50 -31.03
N TRP A 548 58.98 3.55 -31.55
CA TRP A 548 57.79 3.28 -30.74
C TRP A 548 57.74 1.82 -30.26
N GLY A 549 58.15 0.87 -31.09
CA GLY A 549 58.21 -0.54 -30.74
C GLY A 549 59.15 -0.82 -29.57
N SER A 550 60.35 -0.24 -29.59
CA SER A 550 61.34 -0.38 -28.50
C SER A 550 60.89 0.32 -27.21
N GLN A 551 60.22 1.46 -27.32
CA GLN A 551 59.69 2.21 -26.18
C GLN A 551 58.45 1.55 -25.56
N LEU A 552 57.60 0.92 -26.38
CA LEU A 552 56.49 0.11 -25.92
C LEU A 552 57.01 -1.18 -25.27
N LEU A 553 58.03 -1.82 -25.84
CA LEU A 553 58.69 -2.99 -25.26
C LEU A 553 59.37 -2.66 -23.93
N SER A 554 60.01 -1.49 -23.78
CA SER A 554 60.64 -1.11 -22.50
C SER A 554 59.60 -0.82 -21.41
N MET A 555 58.45 -0.23 -21.76
CA MET A 555 57.36 0.00 -20.82
C MET A 555 56.57 -1.27 -20.46
N THR A 556 56.40 -2.19 -21.41
CA THR A 556 55.60 -3.41 -21.19
C THR A 556 56.42 -4.59 -20.65
N ARG A 557 57.74 -4.63 -20.86
CA ARG A 557 58.61 -5.69 -20.34
C ARG A 557 58.49 -5.93 -18.82
N PRO A 558 58.48 -4.92 -17.93
CA PRO A 558 58.36 -5.18 -16.49
C PRO A 558 56.97 -5.72 -16.11
N SER A 559 55.88 -5.26 -16.74
CA SER A 559 54.54 -5.79 -16.47
C SER A 559 54.34 -7.20 -17.02
N LEU A 560 54.93 -7.51 -18.18
CA LEU A 560 54.93 -8.88 -18.75
C LEU A 560 55.76 -9.85 -17.91
N GLN A 561 56.92 -9.42 -17.39
CA GLN A 561 57.72 -10.23 -16.47
C GLN A 561 56.99 -10.49 -15.15
N LEU A 562 56.28 -9.50 -14.62
CA LEU A 562 55.46 -9.65 -13.42
C LEU A 562 54.27 -10.60 -13.65
N ALA A 563 53.58 -10.46 -14.80
CA ALA A 563 52.52 -11.37 -15.20
C ALA A 563 53.03 -12.81 -15.41
N TRP A 564 54.21 -12.98 -16.03
CA TRP A 564 54.84 -14.29 -16.23
C TRP A 564 55.24 -14.94 -14.91
N ALA A 565 55.78 -14.17 -13.96
CA ALA A 565 56.07 -14.66 -12.62
C ALA A 565 54.79 -15.09 -11.88
N HIS A 566 53.70 -14.32 -11.98
CA HIS A 566 52.41 -14.69 -11.43
C HIS A 566 51.82 -15.96 -12.06
N ILE A 567 51.94 -16.12 -13.38
CA ILE A 567 51.47 -17.33 -14.06
C ILE A 567 52.28 -18.54 -13.59
N ASN A 568 53.60 -18.43 -13.51
CA ASN A 568 54.45 -19.54 -13.06
C ASN A 568 54.19 -19.93 -11.60
N THR A 569 53.95 -18.97 -10.70
CA THR A 569 53.58 -19.29 -9.31
C THR A 569 52.20 -19.91 -9.20
N THR A 570 51.24 -19.51 -10.04
CA THR A 570 49.90 -20.10 -10.08
C THR A 570 49.94 -21.51 -10.65
N VAL A 571 50.74 -21.75 -11.69
CA VAL A 571 50.93 -23.07 -12.31
C VAL A 571 51.66 -24.01 -11.37
N SER A 572 52.70 -23.56 -10.66
CA SER A 572 53.39 -24.40 -9.66
C SER A 572 52.49 -24.71 -8.45
N PHE A 573 51.65 -23.76 -8.02
CA PHE A 573 50.63 -23.98 -7.00
C PHE A 573 49.59 -25.02 -7.45
N LEU A 574 49.06 -24.90 -8.67
CA LEU A 574 48.10 -25.86 -9.23
C LEU A 574 48.72 -27.25 -9.44
N SER A 575 49.98 -27.32 -9.89
CA SER A 575 50.74 -28.56 -10.02
C SER A 575 50.96 -29.24 -8.67
N ALA A 576 51.33 -28.48 -7.63
CA ALA A 576 51.53 -29.02 -6.28
C ALA A 576 50.19 -29.49 -5.68
N HIS A 577 49.10 -28.77 -5.94
CA HIS A 577 47.78 -29.14 -5.42
C HIS A 577 47.18 -30.35 -6.14
N CYS A 578 47.43 -30.52 -7.44
CA CYS A 578 47.04 -31.72 -8.19
C CYS A 578 47.87 -32.94 -7.82
N ALA A 579 49.16 -32.79 -7.48
CA ALA A 579 50.01 -33.89 -7.02
C ALA A 579 49.70 -34.36 -5.59
N SER A 580 48.99 -33.55 -4.79
CA SER A 580 48.54 -33.93 -3.43
C SER A 580 47.18 -34.65 -3.37
N HIS A 581 46.51 -34.84 -4.51
CA HIS A 581 45.19 -35.48 -4.63
C HIS A 581 45.18 -36.72 -5.54
N GLN A 582 46.35 -37.28 -5.85
CA GLN A 582 46.56 -38.68 -6.25
C GLN A 582 47.29 -39.40 -5.12
#